data_AF-A0A846MHY2-F1
#
_entry.id   AF-A0A846MHY2-F1
#
_cell.length_a   1.000
_cell.length_b   1.000
_cell.length_c   1.000
_cell.angle_alpha   90.00
_cell.angle_beta   90.00
_cell.angle_gamma   90.00
#
_symmetry.space_group_name_H-M   'P 1'
#
loop_
_entity.id
_entity.type
_entity.pdbx_description
1 polymer ?
#
loop_
_entity_poly.entity_id
_entity_poly.type
_entity_poly.pdbx_seq_one_letter_code
_entity_poly.pdbx_strand_id
1 'polypeptide(L)' 'MFRIDNQSDTAVVLIHEIYGINSHMRDVGQSLAQYGFDVWCPNLLEREALENRIRQASKLFF' A
#
# COMPACT_ATOMS: atom_id res chain seq x y z
N MET A 1 3.27 -2.53 0.05
CA MET A 1 3.38 -1.59 -1.09
C MET A 1 3.11 -2.37 -2.36
N PHE A 2 2.42 -1.76 -3.33
CA PHE A 2 2.16 -2.29 -4.67
C PHE A 2 2.61 -1.26 -5.71
N ARG A 3 3.23 -1.69 -6.81
CA ARG A 3 3.81 -0.82 -7.84
C ARG A 3 3.71 -1.48 -9.22
N ILE A 4 3.45 -0.68 -10.25
CA ILE A 4 3.57 -1.03 -11.66
C ILE A 4 4.35 0.09 -12.37
N ASP A 5 5.38 -0.29 -13.13
CA ASP A 5 6.24 0.62 -13.87
C ASP A 5 6.07 0.42 -15.38
N ASN A 6 5.54 1.44 -16.04
CA ASN A 6 5.35 1.53 -17.48
C ASN A 6 6.38 2.45 -18.16
N GLN A 7 7.32 3.00 -17.40
CA GLN A 7 8.27 4.03 -17.88
C GLN A 7 7.54 5.27 -18.38
N SER A 8 6.47 5.64 -17.68
CA SER A 8 5.66 6.81 -18.01
C SER A 8 6.27 8.07 -17.41
N ASP A 9 6.19 9.20 -18.12
CA ASP A 9 6.50 10.51 -17.53
C ASP A 9 5.44 10.96 -16.50
N THR A 10 4.33 10.21 -16.37
CA THR A 10 3.25 10.49 -15.42
C THR A 10 2.98 9.31 -14.50
N ALA A 11 2.97 9.59 -13.19
CA ALA A 11 2.68 8.59 -12.16
C ALA A 11 1.38 8.91 -11.40
N VAL A 12 0.66 7.86 -11.03
CA VAL A 12 -0.54 7.93 -10.18
C VAL A 12 -0.24 7.30 -8.82
N VAL A 13 -0.44 8.08 -7.75
CA VAL A 13 -0.39 7.57 -6.37
C VAL A 13 -1.78 7.11 -5.96
N LEU A 14 -1.95 5.79 -5.81
CA LEU A 14 -3.20 5.15 -5.50
C LEU A 14 -3.31 4.89 -3.99
N ILE A 15 -4.27 5.53 -3.32
CA ILE A 15 -4.49 5.37 -1.88
C ILE A 15 -5.56 4.31 -1.63
N HIS A 16 -5.26 3.35 -0.76
CA HIS A 16 -6.20 2.28 -0.43
C HIS A 16 -7.27 2.70 0.59
N GLU A 17 -8.38 1.97 0.60
CA GLU A 17 -9.44 2.08 1.62
C GLU A 17 -9.00 1.48 2.97
N ILE A 18 -9.89 1.43 3.98
CA ILE A 18 -9.58 0.98 5.35
C ILE A 18 -9.00 -0.44 5.47
N TYR A 19 -9.14 -1.27 4.44
CA TYR A 19 -8.63 -2.64 4.42
C TYR A 19 -7.21 -2.79 3.89
N GLY A 20 -6.54 -1.71 3.49
CA GLY A 20 -5.20 -1.80 2.93
C GLY A 20 -5.22 -2.21 1.47
N ILE A 21 -4.07 -2.66 0.98
CA ILE A 21 -3.91 -3.14 -0.40
C ILE A 21 -4.60 -4.50 -0.54
N ASN A 22 -5.81 -4.50 -1.11
CA ASN A 22 -6.61 -5.69 -1.40
C ASN A 22 -6.68 -5.96 -2.92
N SER A 23 -7.48 -6.96 -3.36
CA SER A 23 -7.65 -7.28 -4.79
C SER A 23 -8.22 -6.10 -5.57
N HIS A 24 -9.23 -5.40 -5.02
CA HIS A 24 -9.81 -4.22 -5.66
C HIS A 24 -8.74 -3.14 -5.97
N MET A 25 -7.83 -2.87 -5.02
CA MET A 25 -6.73 -1.92 -5.26
C MET A 25 -5.78 -2.36 -6.37
N ARG A 26 -5.58 -3.67 -6.54
CA ARG A 26 -4.75 -4.21 -7.62
C ARG A 26 -5.45 -4.08 -8.96
N ASP A 27 -6.75 -4.38 -9.02
CA ASP A 27 -7.55 -4.29 -10.24
C ASP A 27 -7.61 -2.83 -10.74
N VAL A 28 -7.84 -1.88 -9.82
CA VAL A 28 -7.82 -0.44 -10.13
C VAL A 28 -6.43 -0.01 -10.62
N GLY A 29 -5.36 -0.44 -9.95
CA GLY A 29 -4.01 -0.11 -10.37
C GLY A 29 -3.62 -0.72 -11.72
N GLN A 30 -4.07 -1.95 -12.01
CA GLN A 30 -3.88 -2.56 -13.33
C GLN A 30 -4.64 -1.80 -14.41
N SER A 31 -5.87 -1.36 -14.15
CA SER A 31 -6.63 -0.55 -15.09
C SER A 31 -5.92 0.78 -15.38
N LEU A 32 -5.42 1.47 -14.35
CA LEU A 32 -4.62 2.70 -14.52
C LEU A 32 -3.33 2.44 -15.32
N ALA A 33 -2.63 1.34 -15.05
CA ALA A 33 -1.46 0.96 -15.81
C ALA A 33 -1.77 0.64 -17.28
N GLN A 34 -2.95 0.09 -17.59
CA GLN A 34 -3.38 -0.12 -18.98
C GLN A 34 -3.58 1.20 -19.75
N TYR A 35 -3.81 2.31 -19.06
CA TYR A 35 -3.82 3.65 -19.66
C TYR A 35 -2.42 4.27 -19.83
N GLY A 36 -1.35 3.55 -19.47
CA GLY A 36 0.03 3.98 -19.69
C GLY A 36 0.65 4.80 -18.56
N PHE A 37 0.04 4.82 -17.37
CA PHE A 37 0.62 5.47 -16.19
C PHE A 37 1.55 4.53 -15.41
N ASP A 38 2.56 5.09 -14.74
CA ASP A 38 3.19 4.41 -13.60
C ASP A 38 2.21 4.45 -12.42
N VAL A 39 2.09 3.34 -11.67
CA VAL A 39 1.13 3.26 -10.56
C VAL A 39 1.84 2.89 -9.28
N TRP A 40 1.63 3.68 -8.24
CA TRP A 40 2.21 3.43 -6.92
C TRP A 40 1.15 3.43 -5.83
N CYS A 41 1.00 2.30 -5.14
CA CYS A 41 0.07 2.14 -4.02
C CYS A 41 0.84 1.86 -2.73
N PRO A 42 1.09 2.89 -1.90
CA PRO A 42 1.71 2.70 -0.60
C PRO A 42 0.77 1.92 0.34
N ASN A 43 1.36 1.11 1.23
CA ASN A 43 0.58 0.52 2.32
C ASN A 43 0.62 1.49 3.51
N LEU A 44 -0.50 2.13 3.79
CA LEU A 44 -0.68 3.08 4.90
C LEU A 44 -1.28 2.42 6.14
N LEU A 45 -1.54 1.11 6.12
CA LEU A 45 -1.91 0.41 7.35
C LEU A 45 -0.70 0.27 8.27
N GLU A 46 -0.74 0.97 9.40
CA GLU A 46 0.26 0.93 10.47
C GLU A 46 0.25 -0.38 11.30
N ARG A 47 -0.10 -1.52 10.68
CA ARG A 47 -0.19 -2.81 11.40
C ARG A 47 1.13 -3.17 12.08
N GLU A 48 2.24 -2.96 11.38
CA GLU A 48 3.57 -3.23 11.93
C GLU A 48 3.90 -2.31 13.11
N ALA A 49 3.52 -1.02 13.04
CA ALA A 49 3.72 -0.10 14.16
C ALA A 49 2.87 -0.48 15.38
N LEU A 50 1.62 -0.90 15.16
CA LEU A 50 0.74 -1.39 16.23
C LEU A 50 1.30 -2.68 16.86
N GLU A 51 1.71 -3.64 16.05
CA GLU A 51 2.33 -4.88 16.53
C GLU A 51 3.62 -4.61 17.32
N ASN A 52 4.46 -3.68 16.85
CA ASN A 52 5.69 -3.30 17.55
C ASN A 52 5.40 -2.62 18.89
N ARG A 53 4.37 -1.76 18.95
CA ARG A 53 3.91 -1.15 20.21
C ARG A 53 3.39 -2.20 21.19
N ILE A 54 2.61 -3.18 20.71
CA ILE A 54 2.12 -4.29 21.55
C ILE A 54 3.29 -5.13 22.05
N ARG A 55 4.24 -5.49 21.17
CA ARG A 55 5.46 -6.24 21.56
C ARG A 55 6.30 -5.48 22.58
N GLN A 56 6.46 -4.17 22.41
CA GLN A 56 7.22 -3.33 23.34
C GLN A 56 6.54 -3.23 24.70
N ALA A 57 5.21 -3.01 24.73
CA ALA A 57 4.44 -3.04 25.97
C ALA A 57 4.58 -4.40 26.66
N SER A 58 4.48 -5.50 25.91
CA SER A 58 4.60 -6.86 26.45
C SER A 58 5.95 -7.10 27.12
N LYS A 59 7.05 -6.61 26.56
CA LYS A 59 8.41 -6.68 27.15
C LYS A 59 8.61 -5.79 28.39
N LEU A 60 7.72 -4.83 28.64
CA LEU A 60 7.76 -3.99 29.83
C LEU A 60 6.99 -4.61 31.01
N PHE A 61 6.07 -5.53 30.74
CA PHE A 61 5.20 -6.13 31.75
C PHE A 61 5.59 -7.57 32.15
N PHE A 62 6.62 -8.14 31.51
CA PHE A 62 7.23 -9.45 31.83
C PHE A 62 8.75 -9.33 31.76
#